data_AF-A0A7X3TZQ7-F1
#
_entry.id   AF-A0A7X3TZQ7-F1
#
_cell.length_a   1.000
_cell.length_b   1.000
_cell.length_c   1.000
_cell.angle_alpha   90.00
_cell.angle_beta   90.00
_cell.angle_gamma   90.00
#
_symmetry.space_group_name_H-M   'P 1'
#
loop_
_entity.id
_entity.type
_entity.pdbx_description
1 polymer ?
#
loop_
_entity_poly.entity_id
_entity_poly.type
_entity_poly.pdbx_seq_one_letter_code
_entity_poly.pdbx_strand_id
1 'polypeptide(L)'
;MHRLPGVFVAVLASGLGAGAASAQSFEADVTPLLEASCLQCHGPRTVTPLNLDELGFDITDHEKFRKWQQIYERVEAGEMPPPAARRPDAALVETALGSLKRALVDAHLAARGGPRTPLRRPTR
;
A
#
# COMPACT_ATOMS: atom_id res chain seq x y z
N MET A 1 -56.98 -37.52 -2.44
CA MET A 1 -56.68 -36.43 -1.49
C MET A 1 -55.88 -35.39 -2.26
N HIS A 2 -56.53 -34.33 -2.74
CA HIS A 2 -55.90 -33.34 -3.63
C HIS A 2 -55.81 -31.99 -2.92
N ARG A 3 -54.59 -31.53 -2.63
CA ARG A 3 -54.24 -30.09 -2.62
C ARG A 3 -52.80 -29.93 -3.13
N LEU A 4 -52.68 -29.05 -4.12
CA LEU A 4 -51.51 -28.66 -4.90
C LEU A 4 -50.61 -27.65 -4.13
N PRO A 5 -49.39 -27.36 -4.62
CA PRO A 5 -48.26 -26.86 -3.85
C PRO A 5 -48.22 -25.32 -3.77
N GLY A 6 -47.72 -24.81 -2.64
CA GLY A 6 -47.47 -23.39 -2.39
C GLY A 6 -46.05 -22.99 -2.79
N VAL A 7 -45.99 -22.05 -3.74
CA VAL A 7 -44.85 -21.47 -4.43
C VAL A 7 -44.29 -20.26 -3.65
N PHE A 8 -42.95 -20.15 -3.58
CA PHE A 8 -42.12 -18.93 -3.42
C PHE A 8 -42.22 -18.18 -2.06
N VAL A 9 -41.18 -17.52 -1.54
CA VAL A 9 -40.17 -16.64 -2.15
C VAL A 9 -38.87 -16.74 -1.35
N ALA A 10 -37.75 -16.97 -2.03
CA ALA A 10 -36.42 -16.78 -1.45
C ALA A 10 -36.14 -15.27 -1.36
N VAL A 11 -36.10 -14.72 -0.14
CA VAL A 11 -35.63 -13.36 0.11
C VAL A 11 -34.10 -13.40 0.12
N LEU A 12 -33.51 -13.17 -1.06
CA LEU A 12 -32.10 -12.83 -1.20
C LEU A 12 -31.87 -11.45 -0.60
N ALA A 13 -31.51 -11.41 0.68
CA ALA A 13 -30.95 -10.23 1.32
C ALA A 13 -29.56 -9.95 0.69
N SER A 14 -29.57 -9.18 -0.40
CA SER A 14 -28.36 -8.57 -0.96
C SER A 14 -27.88 -7.52 0.02
N GLY A 15 -27.00 -7.92 0.94
CA GLY A 15 -26.26 -7.00 1.79
C GLY A 15 -25.42 -6.08 0.92
N LEU A 16 -25.66 -4.78 1.06
CA LEU A 16 -24.80 -3.71 0.57
C LEU A 16 -23.37 -3.95 1.10
N GLY A 17 -22.48 -4.42 0.22
CA GLY A 17 -21.05 -4.36 0.44
C GLY A 17 -20.61 -2.90 0.42
N ALA A 18 -20.60 -2.26 1.58
CA ALA A 18 -19.91 -0.99 1.78
C ALA A 18 -18.44 -1.18 1.39
N GLY A 19 -17.96 -0.38 0.44
CA GLY A 19 -16.64 -0.49 -0.15
C GLY A 19 -15.51 -0.51 0.87
N ALA A 20 -14.89 -1.67 1.04
CA ALA A 20 -13.52 -1.83 1.53
C ALA A 20 -12.52 -1.96 0.37
N ALA A 21 -12.92 -1.57 -0.84
CA ALA A 21 -12.05 -1.59 -2.01
C ALA A 21 -11.28 -0.26 -2.07
N SER A 22 -10.12 -0.19 -1.41
CA SER A 22 -8.90 0.56 -1.79
C SER A 22 -7.97 0.86 -0.58
N ALA A 23 -7.49 -0.14 0.13
CA ALA A 23 -6.38 0.01 1.09
C ALA A 23 -5.83 -1.40 1.41
N GLN A 24 -4.63 -1.85 1.06
CA GLN A 24 -3.48 -1.28 0.37
C GLN A 24 -3.03 -2.32 -0.69
N SER A 25 -3.06 -1.96 -1.99
CA SER A 25 -2.86 -2.93 -3.09
C SER A 25 -1.41 -3.21 -3.44
N PHE A 26 -0.46 -2.46 -2.88
CA PHE A 26 0.94 -2.54 -3.29
C PHE A 26 1.74 -3.64 -2.57
N GLU A 27 1.24 -4.15 -1.43
CA GLU A 27 1.93 -5.19 -0.64
C GLU A 27 2.26 -6.43 -1.49
N ALA A 28 1.29 -6.92 -2.28
CA ALA A 28 1.47 -8.09 -3.13
C ALA A 28 2.59 -7.91 -4.18
N ASP A 29 2.77 -6.68 -4.67
CA ASP A 29 3.79 -6.35 -5.68
C ASP A 29 5.17 -6.06 -5.05
N VAL A 30 5.19 -5.57 -3.80
CA VAL A 30 6.43 -5.18 -3.09
C VAL A 30 7.03 -6.34 -2.30
N THR A 31 6.22 -7.19 -1.66
CA THR A 31 6.70 -8.32 -0.83
C THR A 31 7.73 -9.21 -1.55
N PRO A 32 7.53 -9.60 -2.82
CA PRO A 32 8.54 -10.37 -3.56
C PRO A 32 9.90 -9.68 -3.67
N LEU A 33 9.93 -8.35 -3.82
CA LEU A 33 11.17 -7.57 -3.84
C LEU A 33 11.83 -7.54 -2.46
N LEU A 34 11.04 -7.43 -1.39
CA LEU A 34 11.56 -7.44 -0.02
C LEU A 34 12.27 -8.75 0.29
N GLU A 35 11.63 -9.87 -0.04
CA GLU A 35 12.16 -11.22 0.17
C GLU A 35 13.40 -11.47 -0.69
N ALA A 36 13.37 -11.04 -1.96
CA ALA A 36 14.47 -11.28 -2.88
C ALA A 36 15.75 -10.48 -2.53
N SER A 37 15.62 -9.28 -1.97
CA SER A 37 16.77 -8.37 -1.80
C SER A 37 16.81 -7.60 -0.46
N CYS A 38 15.69 -7.01 -0.03
CA CYS A 38 15.73 -6.03 1.06
C CYS A 38 15.98 -6.65 2.45
N LEU A 39 15.37 -7.81 2.74
CA LEU A 39 15.45 -8.46 4.06
C LEU A 39 16.85 -8.96 4.41
N GLN A 40 17.74 -9.08 3.43
CA GLN A 40 19.15 -9.43 3.66
C GLN A 40 19.89 -8.36 4.50
N CYS A 41 19.49 -7.09 4.39
CA CYS A 41 20.09 -5.97 5.11
C CYS A 41 19.14 -5.29 6.11
N HIS A 42 17.82 -5.48 5.96
CA HIS A 42 16.79 -4.81 6.76
C HIS A 42 15.79 -5.79 7.43
N GLY A 43 16.17 -7.07 7.53
CA GLY A 43 15.39 -8.09 8.23
C GLY A 43 15.69 -8.15 9.74
N PRO A 44 14.99 -9.03 10.48
CA PRO A 44 15.04 -9.09 11.95
C PRO A 44 16.40 -9.48 12.53
N ARG A 45 17.30 -10.00 11.70
CA ARG A 45 18.65 -10.45 12.08
C ARG A 45 19.72 -9.41 11.78
N THR A 46 19.33 -8.21 11.35
CA THR A 46 20.23 -7.16 10.88
C THR A 46 20.21 -5.96 11.83
N VAL A 47 21.37 -5.29 12.00
CA VAL A 47 21.48 -4.10 12.84
C VAL A 47 21.44 -2.87 11.95
N THR A 48 20.25 -2.51 11.48
CA THR A 48 20.01 -1.27 10.75
C THR A 48 18.86 -0.50 11.37
N PRO A 49 18.81 0.85 11.24
CA PRO A 49 17.70 1.64 11.77
C PRO A 49 16.33 1.35 11.12
N LEU A 50 16.32 0.67 9.97
CA LEU A 50 15.12 0.28 9.25
C LEU A 50 14.88 -1.22 9.41
N ASN A 51 13.82 -1.57 10.12
CA ASN A 51 13.31 -2.95 10.21
C ASN A 51 12.05 -3.08 9.35
N LEU A 52 12.14 -3.82 8.24
CA LEU A 52 11.02 -4.00 7.31
C LEU A 52 9.98 -5.00 7.82
N ASP A 53 10.36 -5.87 8.75
CA ASP A 53 9.46 -6.85 9.38
C ASP A 53 8.38 -6.15 10.23
N GLU A 54 8.75 -5.05 10.88
CA GLU A 54 7.87 -4.28 11.79
C GLU A 54 7.20 -3.08 11.12
N LEU A 55 7.62 -2.70 9.90
CA LEU A 55 7.13 -1.50 9.22
C LEU A 55 5.63 -1.60 8.90
N GLY A 56 5.19 -2.76 8.40
CA GLY A 56 3.85 -2.99 7.87
C GLY A 56 3.52 -2.15 6.63
N PHE A 57 2.39 -2.42 6.00
CA PHE A 57 2.01 -1.83 4.69
C PHE A 57 0.94 -0.76 4.77
N ASP A 58 0.52 -0.38 5.97
CA ASP A 58 -0.51 0.64 6.17
C ASP A 58 0.03 2.06 5.99
N ILE A 59 0.03 2.54 4.75
CA ILE A 59 0.44 3.90 4.38
C ILE A 59 -0.61 4.97 4.70
N THR A 60 -1.71 4.62 5.37
CA THR A 60 -2.62 5.63 5.96
C THR A 60 -2.04 6.18 7.27
N ASP A 61 -1.19 5.40 7.94
CA ASP A 61 -0.32 5.88 9.01
C ASP A 61 0.78 6.78 8.44
N HIS A 62 0.89 7.98 8.98
CA HIS A 62 1.79 9.00 8.48
C HIS A 62 3.29 8.64 8.64
N GLU A 63 3.66 7.91 9.68
CA GLU A 63 5.05 7.49 9.90
C GLU A 63 5.41 6.34 8.95
N LYS A 64 4.50 5.39 8.73
CA LYS A 64 4.68 4.34 7.72
C LYS A 64 4.75 4.91 6.32
N PHE A 65 3.86 5.85 5.98
CA PHE A 65 3.89 6.58 4.70
C PHE A 65 5.27 7.20 4.44
N ARG A 66 5.81 7.95 5.40
CA ARG A 66 7.12 8.59 5.29
C ARG A 66 8.25 7.59 5.06
N LYS A 67 8.24 6.48 5.80
CA LYS A 67 9.25 5.43 5.65
C LYS A 67 9.16 4.76 4.27
N TRP A 68 7.95 4.43 3.80
CA TRP A 68 7.74 3.86 2.47
C TRP A 68 8.13 4.82 1.35
N GLN A 69 7.89 6.12 1.50
CA GLN A 69 8.36 7.14 0.57
C GLN A 69 9.89 7.18 0.51
N GLN A 70 10.57 7.17 1.66
CA GLN A 70 12.05 7.13 1.70
C GLN A 70 12.62 5.86 1.08
N ILE A 71 11.98 4.71 1.30
CA ILE A 71 12.37 3.44 0.66
C ILE A 71 12.23 3.57 -0.86
N TYR A 72 11.09 4.07 -1.35
CA TYR A 72 10.87 4.30 -2.78
C TYR A 72 12.00 5.16 -3.37
N GLU A 73 12.30 6.31 -2.76
CA GLU A 73 13.31 7.25 -3.24
C GLU A 73 14.71 6.60 -3.30
N ARG A 74 15.09 5.83 -2.28
CA ARG A 74 16.41 5.16 -2.23
C ARG A 74 16.55 4.02 -3.23
N VAL A 75 15.48 3.27 -3.47
CA VAL A 75 15.48 2.20 -4.47
C VAL A 75 15.46 2.79 -5.88
N GLU A 76 14.66 3.83 -6.14
CA GLU A 76 14.64 4.57 -7.41
C GLU A 76 16.01 5.22 -7.71
N ALA A 77 16.69 5.76 -6.70
CA ALA A 77 18.06 6.28 -6.83
C ALA A 77 19.13 5.20 -7.01
N GLY A 78 18.78 3.91 -6.88
CA GLY A 78 19.72 2.80 -6.97
C GLY A 78 20.70 2.70 -5.81
N GLU A 79 20.43 3.37 -4.69
CA GLU A 79 21.20 3.26 -3.44
C GLU A 79 20.93 1.93 -2.72
N MET A 80 19.71 1.41 -2.89
CA MET A 80 19.28 0.13 -2.34
C MET A 80 18.90 -0.84 -3.47
N PRO A 81 19.52 -2.04 -3.53
CA PRO A 81 20.57 -2.54 -2.64
C PRO A 81 21.96 -1.91 -2.92
N PRO A 82 22.88 -1.91 -1.92
CA PRO A 82 24.22 -1.36 -2.09
C PRO A 82 25.00 -2.10 -3.20
N PRO A 83 26.01 -1.47 -3.85
CA PRO A 83 26.68 -2.04 -5.02
C PRO A 83 27.30 -3.43 -4.81
N ALA A 84 27.71 -3.76 -3.58
CA ALA A 84 28.28 -5.06 -3.23
C ALA A 84 27.25 -6.18 -3.05
N ALA A 85 25.96 -5.84 -2.92
CA ALA A 85 24.88 -6.80 -2.74
C ALA A 85 24.29 -7.26 -4.07
N ARG A 86 23.68 -8.45 -4.07
CA ARG A 86 23.00 -9.00 -5.24
C ARG A 86 21.80 -8.13 -5.59
N ARG A 87 21.79 -7.61 -6.82
CA ARG A 87 20.66 -6.86 -7.39
C ARG A 87 19.52 -7.83 -7.73
N PRO A 88 18.26 -7.49 -7.40
CA PRO A 88 17.09 -8.25 -7.83
C PRO A 88 16.83 -8.07 -9.32
N ASP A 89 15.92 -8.87 -9.87
CA ASP A 89 15.47 -8.75 -11.25
C ASP A 89 14.88 -7.35 -11.52
N ALA A 90 15.22 -6.76 -12.67
CA ALA A 90 14.79 -5.40 -12.98
C ALA A 90 13.26 -5.29 -13.15
N ALA A 91 12.60 -6.28 -13.76
CA ALA A 91 11.15 -6.26 -13.91
C ALA A 91 10.43 -6.37 -12.56
N LEU A 92 11.03 -7.10 -11.61
CA LEU A 92 10.56 -7.14 -10.23
C LEU A 92 10.62 -5.77 -9.56
N VAL A 93 11.75 -5.05 -9.70
CA VAL A 93 11.92 -3.69 -9.15
C VAL A 93 10.90 -2.73 -9.76
N GLU A 94 10.75 -2.74 -11.08
CA GLU A 94 9.82 -1.85 -11.80
C GLU A 94 8.36 -2.10 -11.37
N THR A 95 7.97 -3.37 -11.22
CA THR A 95 6.62 -3.74 -10.75
C THR A 95 6.37 -3.22 -9.33
N ALA A 96 7.31 -3.47 -8.42
CA ALA A 96 7.21 -3.05 -7.02
C ALA A 96 7.16 -1.51 -6.89
N LEU A 97 8.10 -0.79 -7.54
CA LEU A 97 8.15 0.67 -7.50
C LEU A 97 6.92 1.30 -8.16
N GLY A 98 6.47 0.75 -9.30
CA GLY A 98 5.28 1.24 -9.99
C GLY A 98 4.00 1.09 -9.16
N SER A 99 3.88 0.01 -8.37
CA SER A 99 2.76 -0.18 -7.45
C SER A 99 2.86 0.72 -6.22
N LEU A 100 4.03 0.77 -5.58
CA LEU A 100 4.28 1.61 -4.42
C LEU A 100 4.06 3.10 -4.71
N LYS A 101 4.54 3.58 -5.86
CA LYS A 101 4.36 4.98 -6.30
C LYS A 101 2.89 5.36 -6.39
N ARG A 102 2.08 4.52 -7.03
CA ARG A 102 0.63 4.75 -7.16
C ARG A 102 -0.02 4.85 -5.79
N ALA A 103 0.28 3.90 -4.91
CA ALA A 103 -0.26 3.90 -3.56
C ALA A 103 0.13 5.16 -2.75
N LEU A 104 1.39 5.59 -2.82
CA LEU A 104 1.86 6.82 -2.15
C LEU A 104 1.18 8.08 -2.72
N VAL A 105 1.04 8.18 -4.04
CA VAL A 105 0.34 9.31 -4.67
C VAL A 105 -1.12 9.35 -4.25
N ASP A 106 -1.82 8.22 -4.29
CA ASP A 106 -3.22 8.12 -3.93
C ASP A 106 -3.44 8.48 -2.45
N ALA A 107 -2.60 7.95 -1.55
CA ALA A 107 -2.65 8.27 -0.12
C ALA A 107 -2.40 9.76 0.15
N HIS A 108 -1.44 10.37 -0.55
CA HIS A 108 -1.16 11.80 -0.43
C HIS A 108 -2.31 12.69 -0.94
N LEU A 109 -2.95 12.31 -2.05
CA LEU A 109 -4.12 13.00 -2.57
C LEU A 109 -5.31 12.87 -1.62
N ALA A 110 -5.53 11.69 -1.05
CA ALA A 110 -6.58 11.45 -0.06
C ALA A 110 -6.37 12.31 1.20
N ALA A 111 -5.15 12.40 1.71
CA ALA A 111 -4.82 13.23 2.87
C ALA A 111 -5.08 14.74 2.63
N ARG A 112 -4.91 15.23 1.39
CA ARG A 112 -5.21 16.62 1.00
C ARG A 112 -6.71 16.92 0.86
N GLY A 113 -7.56 15.89 0.82
CA GLY A 113 -9.01 16.00 0.66
C GLY A 113 -9.77 16.46 1.92
N GLY A 114 -9.07 16.70 3.04
CA GLY A 114 -9.65 17.23 4.28
C GLY A 114 -10.29 18.62 4.12
N PRO A 115 -11.09 19.08 5.10
CA PRO A 115 -11.82 20.34 5.01
C PRO A 115 -10.86 21.49 4.69
N ARG A 116 -10.95 21.98 3.44
CA ARG A 116 -10.20 23.15 2.98
C ARG A 116 -10.64 24.33 3.83
N THR A 117 -9.77 24.81 4.72
CA THR A 117 -10.02 26.09 5.40
C THR A 117 -10.17 27.13 4.29
N PRO A 118 -11.34 27.79 4.13
CA PRO A 118 -11.51 28.76 3.06
C PRO A 118 -10.44 29.82 3.25
N LEU A 119 -9.66 30.09 2.19
CA LEU A 119 -8.70 31.18 2.17
C LEU A 119 -9.48 32.46 2.47
N ARG A 120 -9.34 32.97 3.69
CA ARG A 120 -9.92 34.27 4.06
C ARG A 120 -9.17 35.30 3.22
N ARG A 121 -9.91 35.95 2.31
CA ARG A 121 -9.40 37.04 1.49
C ARG A 121 -8.69 38.04 2.41
N PRO A 122 -7.39 38.32 2.21
CA PRO A 122 -6.74 39.42 2.90
C PRO A 122 -7.41 40.70 2.42
N THR A 123 -8.15 41.37 3.31
CA THR A 123 -8.61 42.74 3.06
C THR A 123 -7.40 43.66 3.22
N ARG A 124 -7.26 44.55 2.23
CA ARG A 124 -6.15 45.47 1.96
C ARG A 124 -5.74 46.34 3.15
#